data_AF-A0A7T0G1A1-F1
#
_entry.id   AF-A0A7T0G1A1-F1
#
_cell.length_a   1.000
_cell.length_b   1.000
_cell.length_c   1.000
_cell.angle_alpha   90.00
_cell.angle_beta   90.00
_cell.angle_gamma   90.00
#
_symmetry.space_group_name_H-M   'P 1'
#
loop_
_entity.id
_entity.type
_entity.pdbx_description
1 polymer ?
#
loop_
_entity_poly.entity_id
_entity_poly.type
_entity_poly.pdbx_seq_one_letter_code
_entity_poly.pdbx_strand_id
1 'polypeptide(L)' 'MTSISYSENTVKADDVTISCEYKVDDAFIIEDTVIVLLDSDEKLKFKNQEQFKNLFGYNLQGEQLWIAELYCSPVFKTD' A
#
# COMPACT_ATOMS: atom_id res chain seq x y z
N MET A 1 8.70 13.72 15.64
CA MET A 1 7.46 13.25 15.01
C MET A 1 7.76 13.13 13.54
N THR A 2 7.74 11.92 13.00
CA THR A 2 7.95 11.68 11.57
C THR A 2 6.71 12.10 10.80
N SER A 3 6.92 12.91 9.77
CA SER A 3 5.86 13.35 8.88
C SER A 3 5.67 12.33 7.77
N ILE A 4 4.42 11.96 7.50
CA ILE A 4 4.06 11.08 6.39
C ILE A 4 3.13 11.80 5.42
N SER A 5 3.41 11.61 4.13
CA SER A 5 2.55 12.05 3.04
C SER A 5 2.65 11.03 1.91
N TYR A 6 1.65 10.97 1.05
CA TYR A 6 1.67 10.11 -0.12
C TYR A 6 1.00 10.81 -1.29
N SER A 7 1.43 10.46 -2.50
CA SER A 7 0.88 10.97 -3.74
C SER A 7 1.08 9.94 -4.83
N GLU A 8 0.02 9.64 -5.57
CA GLU A 8 0.02 8.64 -6.62
C GLU A 8 0.63 7.33 -6.13
N ASN A 9 1.77 6.91 -6.66
CA ASN A 9 2.47 5.67 -6.31
C ASN A 9 3.67 5.90 -5.37
N THR A 10 3.71 7.01 -4.64
CA THR A 10 4.83 7.35 -3.76
C THR A 10 4.39 7.67 -2.34
N VAL A 11 5.17 7.19 -1.37
CA VAL A 11 5.04 7.56 0.05
C VAL A 11 6.32 8.27 0.46
N LYS A 12 6.16 9.40 1.13
CA LYS A 12 7.26 10.17 1.71
C LYS A 12 7.15 10.16 3.23
N ALA A 13 8.17 9.61 3.88
CA ALA A 13 8.34 9.60 5.33
C ALA A 13 9.63 10.36 5.67
N ASP A 14 9.49 11.61 6.12
CA ASP A 14 10.59 12.57 6.29
C ASP A 14 11.47 12.69 5.03
N ASP A 15 12.71 12.20 5.07
CA ASP A 15 13.69 12.25 3.98
C ASP A 15 13.69 10.98 3.11
N VAL A 16 12.86 9.99 3.44
CA VAL A 16 12.76 8.73 2.71
C VAL A 16 11.59 8.79 1.73
N THR A 17 11.86 8.36 0.50
CA THR A 17 10.84 8.19 -0.54
C THR A 17 10.72 6.71 -0.89
N ILE A 18 9.51 6.18 -0.76
CA ILE A 18 9.15 4.80 -1.08
C ILE A 18 8.34 4.83 -2.37
N SER A 19 8.87 4.20 -3.42
CA SER A 19 8.16 4.00 -4.68
C SER A 19 7.38 2.71 -4.65
N CYS A 20 6.07 2.81 -4.81
CA CYS A 20 5.15 1.69 -4.88
C CYS A 20 4.88 1.31 -6.34
N GLU A 21 4.55 0.04 -6.56
CA GLU A 21 4.18 -0.46 -7.88
C GLU A 21 2.83 0.10 -8.36
N TYR A 22 1.94 0.38 -7.40
CA TYR A 22 0.59 0.87 -7.64
C TYR A 22 0.32 2.16 -6.86
N LYS A 23 -0.82 2.77 -7.20
CA LYS A 23 -1.31 3.94 -6.50
C LYS A 23 -1.54 3.60 -5.02
N VAL A 24 -1.15 4.53 -4.16
CA VAL A 24 -1.33 4.50 -2.71
C VAL A 24 -2.69 5.08 -2.41
N ASP A 25 -3.50 4.31 -1.70
CA ASP A 25 -4.80 4.75 -1.18
C ASP A 25 -4.64 5.44 0.17
N ASP A 26 -3.80 4.86 1.04
CA ASP A 26 -3.48 5.42 2.36
C ASP A 26 -2.05 5.04 2.81
N ALA A 27 -1.46 5.87 3.67
CA ALA A 27 -0.18 5.57 4.30
C ALA A 27 -0.07 6.22 5.68
N PHE A 28 0.34 5.44 6.68
CA PHE A 28 0.47 5.88 8.06
C PHE A 28 1.62 5.18 8.79
N ILE A 29 1.99 5.69 9.96
CA ILE A 29 3.10 5.15 10.76
C ILE A 29 2.56 4.55 12.05
N ILE A 30 2.96 3.31 12.33
CA ILE A 30 2.77 2.66 13.63
C ILE A 30 4.14 2.29 14.15
N GLU A 31 4.48 2.79 15.34
CA GLU A 31 5.80 2.63 15.94
C GLU A 31 6.90 3.12 14.96
N ASP A 32 7.73 2.23 14.44
CA ASP A 32 8.80 2.52 13.47
C ASP A 32 8.54 1.90 12.08
N THR A 33 7.27 1.57 11.79
CA THR A 33 6.85 0.98 10.52
C THR A 33 5.96 1.93 9.73
N VAL A 34 6.37 2.22 8.50
CA VAL A 34 5.53 2.88 7.49
C VAL A 34 4.64 1.81 6.87
N ILE A 35 3.34 1.93 7.10
CA ILE A 35 2.31 1.07 6.52
C ILE A 35 1.74 1.76 5.29
N VAL A 36 1.72 1.05 4.16
CA VAL A 36 1.24 1.56 2.87
C VAL A 36 0.12 0.66 2.37
N LEU A 37 -1.04 1.26 2.15
CA LEU A 37 -2.20 0.63 1.53
C LEU A 37 -2.26 1.04 0.06
N LEU A 38 -2.25 0.06 -0.83
CA LEU A 38 -2.43 0.29 -2.26
C LEU A 38 -3.91 0.29 -2.65
N ASP A 39 -4.21 1.07 -3.68
CA ASP A 39 -5.52 1.21 -4.31
C ASP A 39 -6.02 -0.16 -4.80
N SER A 40 -7.12 -0.63 -4.20
CA SER A 40 -7.69 -1.94 -4.52
C SER A 40 -8.33 -2.02 -5.90
N ASP A 41 -8.67 -0.90 -6.54
CA ASP A 41 -9.25 -0.91 -7.89
C ASP A 41 -8.21 -1.35 -8.93
N GLU A 42 -6.92 -1.18 -8.62
CA GLU A 42 -5.82 -1.70 -9.42
C GLU A 42 -5.84 -3.23 -9.52
N LYS A 43 -6.47 -3.93 -8.56
CA LYS A 43 -6.72 -5.38 -8.62
C LYS A 43 -7.43 -5.80 -9.91
N LEU A 44 -8.29 -4.94 -10.47
CA LEU A 44 -9.03 -5.23 -11.71
C LEU A 44 -8.11 -5.41 -12.92
N LYS A 45 -6.87 -4.90 -12.85
CA LYS A 45 -5.84 -5.12 -13.88
C LYS A 45 -5.30 -6.55 -13.85
N PHE A 46 -5.43 -7.24 -12.70
CA PHE A 46 -5.01 -8.63 -12.53
C PHE A 46 -6.15 -9.57 -12.90
N LYS A 47 -6.22 -9.93 -14.19
CA LYS A 47 -7.25 -10.82 -14.75
C LYS A 47 -7.20 -12.26 -14.24
N ASN A 48 -6.08 -12.70 -13.66
CA ASN A 48 -5.88 -14.07 -13.19
C ASN A 48 -5.40 -14.02 -11.73
N GLN A 49 -6.24 -14.56 -10.84
CA GLN A 49 -6.11 -14.48 -9.40
C GLN A 49 -4.90 -15.25 -8.87
N GLU A 50 -3.84 -14.51 -8.54
CA GLU A 50 -3.00 -14.81 -7.39
C GLU A 50 -2.97 -13.52 -6.57
N GLN A 51 -3.78 -13.47 -5.53
CA GLN A 51 -3.70 -12.57 -4.36
C GLN A 51 -3.14 -11.15 -4.61
N PHE A 52 -4.02 -10.15 -4.56
CA PHE A 52 -3.60 -8.76 -4.75
C PHE A 52 -2.96 -8.25 -3.45
N LYS A 53 -1.64 -8.17 -3.47
CA LYS A 53 -0.83 -7.64 -2.37
C LYS A 53 -1.02 -6.14 -2.28
N ASN A 54 -1.95 -5.71 -1.44
CA ASN A 54 -2.34 -4.32 -1.27
C ASN A 54 -1.84 -3.68 0.02
N LEU A 55 -1.13 -4.41 0.88
CA LEU A 55 -0.63 -3.87 2.13
C LEU A 55 0.86 -4.14 2.28
N PHE A 56 1.65 -3.09 2.42
CA PHE A 56 3.10 -3.17 2.58
C PHE A 56 3.54 -2.52 3.89
N GLY A 57 4.55 -3.11 4.52
CA GLY A 57 5.25 -2.51 5.66
C GLY A 57 6.69 -2.20 5.29
N TYR A 58 7.13 -0.97 5.54
CA TYR A 58 8.51 -0.52 5.36
C TYR A 58 9.07 -0.01 6.68
N ASN A 59 10.38 -0.11 6.90
CA ASN A 59 11.03 0.61 7.99
C ASN A 59 11.22 2.09 7.62
N LEU A 60 11.69 2.89 8.58
CA LEU A 60 12.00 4.31 8.38
C LEU A 60 13.18 4.58 7.44
N GLN A 61 13.85 3.55 6.91
CA GLN A 61 14.89 3.64 5.89
C GLN A 61 14.33 3.35 4.48
N GLY A 62 13.04 2.99 4.37
CA GLY A 62 12.39 2.65 3.12
C GLY A 62 12.61 1.21 2.67
N GLU A 63 13.18 0.37 3.53
CA GLU A 63 13.33 -1.06 3.26
C GLU A 63 12.02 -1.77 3.56
N GLN A 64 11.58 -2.61 2.62
CA GLN A 64 10.37 -3.38 2.78
C GLN A 64 10.58 -4.50 3.82
N LEU A 65 9.78 -4.48 4.88
CA LEU A 65 9.80 -5.47 5.95
C LEU A 65 8.90 -6.66 5.62
N TRP A 66 7.69 -6.39 5.13
CA TRP A 66 6.69 -7.42 4.86
C TRP A 66 5.65 -6.96 3.84
N ILE A 67 4.92 -7.94 3.31
CA ILE A 67 3.80 -7.75 2.39
C ILE A 67 2.63 -8.60 2.90
N ALA A 68 1.42 -8.03 2.86
CA ALA A 68 0.18 -8.69 3.21
C ALA A 68 -0.92 -8.41 2.17
N GLU A 69 -2.01 -9.18 2.29
CA GLU A 69 -3.25 -8.99 1.54
C GLU A 69 -4.36 -8.67 2.54
N LEU A 70 -5.06 -7.57 2.30
CA LEU A 70 -6.35 -7.30 2.91
C LEU A 70 -7.43 -7.82 1.98
N TYR A 71 -8.34 -8.62 2.53
CA TYR A 71 -9.54 -9.06 1.82
C TYR A 71 -10.33 -7.84 1.36
N CYS A 72 -10.19 -7.48 0.09
CA CYS A 72 -11.15 -6.61 -0.58
C CYS A 72 -12.41 -7.44 -0.77
N SER A 73 -13.48 -7.09 -0.06
CA SER A 73 -14.77 -7.76 -0.18
C SER A 73 -15.13 -7.90 -1.66
N PRO A 74 -15.54 -9.10 -2.13
CA PRO A 74 -15.97 -9.23 -3.50
C PRO A 74 -17.10 -8.22 -3.75
N VAL A 75 -16.94 -7.39 -4.78
CA VAL A 75 -18.02 -6.53 -5.25
C VAL A 75 -19.14 -7.47 -5.68
N PHE A 76 -20.13 -7.68 -4.81
CA PHE A 76 -21.35 -8.38 -5.18
C PHE A 76 -22.01 -7.53 -6.25
N LYS A 77 -21.91 -7.97 -7.50
CA LYS A 77 -22.81 -7.47 -8.54
C LYS A 77 -24.21 -7.92 -8.15
N THR A 78 -25.03 -6.99 -7.70
CA THR A 78 -26.47 -7.19 -7.70
C THR A 78 -26.92 -7.05 -9.15
N ASP A 79 -27.37 -8.16 -9.74
CA ASP A 79 -28.06 -8.21 -11.04
C ASP A 79 -29.31 -7.31 -11.06
#